data_AF-Q9BKA2-F1
#
_entry.id   AF-Q9BKA2-F1
#
_cell.length_a   1.000
_cell.length_b   1.000
_cell.length_c   1.000
_cell.angle_alpha   90.00
_cell.angle_beta   90.00
_cell.angle_gamma   90.00
#
_symmetry.space_group_name_H-M   'P 1'
#
loop_
_entity.id
_entity.type
_entity.pdbx_description
1 polymer ?
#
loop_
_entity_poly.entity_id
_entity_poly.type
_entity_poly.pdbx_seq_one_letter_code
_entity_poly.pdbx_strand_id
1 'polypeptide(L)' 'EKREWKIVWRNVILMGMLHIGGVYGAYLFLTKAMWLTDLFAFFLYLCSGLGITAGAHRLWAHKSYKARLPLRLLLTL' A
#
# COMPACT_ATOMS: atom_id res chain seq x y z
N GLU A 1 -6.02 -35.77 1.02
CA GLU A 1 -6.64 -34.90 -0.01
C GLU A 1 -5.53 -34.14 -0.74
N LYS A 2 -5.27 -34.44 -2.03
CA LYS A 2 -4.25 -33.71 -2.81
C LYS A 2 -4.85 -32.38 -3.22
N ARG A 3 -4.37 -31.28 -2.62
CA ARG A 3 -4.74 -29.93 -3.08
C ARG A 3 -3.94 -29.60 -4.33
N GLU A 4 -4.63 -29.57 -5.47
CA GLU A 4 -4.11 -29.03 -6.72
C GLU A 4 -4.11 -27.50 -6.64
N TRP A 5 -2.94 -26.87 -6.76
CA TRP A 5 -2.82 -25.42 -6.73
C TRP A 5 -3.23 -24.83 -8.08
N LYS A 6 -4.36 -24.13 -8.12
CA LYS A 6 -4.79 -23.38 -9.30
C LYS A 6 -4.08 -22.03 -9.35
N ILE A 7 -3.06 -21.94 -10.21
CA ILE A 7 -2.31 -20.70 -10.40
C ILE A 7 -3.14 -19.71 -11.20
N VAL A 8 -3.34 -18.51 -10.64
CA VAL A 8 -3.97 -17.39 -11.34
C VAL A 8 -2.89 -16.56 -12.02
N TRP A 9 -2.51 -16.95 -13.23
CA TRP A 9 -1.40 -16.34 -13.99
C TRP A 9 -1.52 -14.83 -14.19
N ARG A 10 -2.74 -14.30 -14.29
CA ARG A 10 -2.98 -12.84 -14.34
C ARG A 10 -2.37 -12.13 -13.13
N ASN A 11 -2.57 -12.66 -11.93
CA ASN A 11 -2.03 -12.07 -10.70
C ASN A 11 -0.51 -12.21 -10.65
N VAL A 12 0.03 -13.34 -11.14
CA VAL A 12 1.49 -13.57 -11.22
C VAL A 12 2.14 -12.50 -12.10
N ILE A 13 1.59 -12.27 -13.30
CA ILE A 13 2.12 -11.28 -14.25
C ILE A 13 2.00 -9.87 -13.68
N LEU A 14 0.83 -9.49 -13.15
CA LEU A 14 0.62 -8.16 -12.55
C LEU A 14 1.57 -7.91 -11.37
N MET A 15 1.74 -8.91 -10.50
CA MET A 15 2.65 -8.79 -9.35
C MET A 15 4.11 -8.72 -9.82
N GLY A 16 4.50 -9.49 -10.84
CA GLY A 16 5.83 -9.40 -11.44
C GLY A 16 6.11 -8.01 -12.02
N MET A 17 5.19 -7.47 -12.81
CA MET A 17 5.31 -6.12 -13.38
C MET A 17 5.40 -5.04 -12.29
N LEU A 18 4.61 -5.16 -11.22
CA LEU A 18 4.66 -4.24 -10.08
C LEU A 18 6.05 -4.20 -9.44
N HIS A 19 6.67 -5.36 -9.20
CA HIS A 19 7.99 -5.42 -8.58
C HIS A 19 9.10 -4.89 -9.49
N ILE A 20 9.05 -5.22 -10.80
CA ILE A 20 10.01 -4.68 -11.79
C ILE A 20 9.89 -3.15 -11.85
N GLY A 21 8.66 -2.63 -11.91
CA GLY A 21 8.38 -1.20 -11.85
C GLY A 21 8.88 -0.55 -10.56
N GLY A 22 8.75 -1.24 -9.42
CA GLY A 22 9.27 -0.79 -8.13
C GLY A 22 10.80 -0.66 -8.09
N VAL A 23 11.52 -1.64 -8.64
CA VAL A 23 13.00 -1.58 -8.74
C VAL A 23 13.43 -0.42 -9.64
N TYR A 24 12.77 -0.24 -10.78
CA TYR A 24 13.04 0.89 -11.68
C TYR A 24 12.70 2.24 -11.03
N GLY A 25 11.57 2.32 -10.31
CA GLY A 25 11.19 3.49 -9.53
C GLY A 25 12.20 3.84 -8.45
N ALA A 26 12.76 2.85 -7.75
CA ALA A 26 13.82 3.06 -6.76
C ALA A 26 15.10 3.61 -7.41
N TYR A 27 15.45 3.15 -8.61
CA TYR A 27 16.56 3.74 -9.37
C TYR A 27 16.29 5.20 -9.73
N LEU A 28 15.08 5.54 -10.20
CA LEU A 28 14.72 6.92 -10.53
C LEU A 28 14.68 7.83 -9.30
N PHE A 29 14.17 7.34 -8.18
CA PHE A 29 14.16 8.02 -6.88
C PHE A 29 15.58 8.47 -6.49
N LEU A 30 16.59 7.60 -6.68
CA LEU A 30 17.97 7.91 -6.30
C LEU A 30 18.72 8.79 -7.31
N THR A 31 18.34 8.78 -8.59
CA THR A 31 19.18 9.35 -9.66
C THR A 31 18.60 10.58 -10.34
N LYS A 32 17.26 10.71 -10.40
CA LYS A 32 16.58 11.68 -11.28
C LYS A 32 15.41 12.41 -10.62
N ALA A 33 14.78 11.84 -9.60
CA ALA A 33 13.61 12.42 -8.99
C ALA A 33 13.93 13.76 -8.32
N MET A 34 12.96 14.68 -8.37
CA MET A 34 13.05 15.91 -7.58
C MET A 34 12.79 15.58 -6.12
N TRP A 35 13.55 16.17 -5.20
CA TRP A 35 13.38 15.99 -3.75
C TRP A 35 11.93 16.18 -3.27
N LEU A 36 11.17 17.09 -3.89
CA LEU A 36 9.75 17.29 -3.56
C LEU A 36 8.87 16.09 -3.94
N THR A 37 9.18 15.42 -5.05
CA THR A 37 8.49 14.19 -5.47
C THR A 37 8.77 13.06 -4.48
N ASP A 38 10.02 12.95 -4.03
CA ASP A 38 10.44 11.93 -3.08
C ASP A 38 9.79 12.14 -1.71
N LEU A 39 9.75 13.38 -1.23
CA LEU A 39 9.06 13.75 0.00
C LEU A 39 7.55 13.47 -0.11
N PHE A 40 6.94 13.80 -1.23
CA PHE A 40 5.52 13.51 -1.47
C PHE A 40 5.24 12.01 -1.50
N ALA A 41 6.09 11.22 -2.16
CA ALA A 41 5.99 9.76 -2.17
C ALA A 41 6.10 9.18 -0.75
N PHE A 42 7.04 9.70 0.07
CA PHE A 42 7.18 9.30 1.46
C PHE A 42 5.95 9.66 2.30
N PHE A 43 5.38 10.85 2.10
CA PHE A 43 4.14 11.25 2.76
C PHE A 43 2.98 10.32 2.41
N LEU A 44 2.79 10.00 1.13
CA LEU A 44 1.77 9.05 0.68
C LEU A 44 1.98 7.65 1.27
N TYR A 45 3.23 7.20 1.39
CA TYR A 45 3.56 5.93 2.03
C TYR A 45 3.10 5.89 3.50
N LEU A 46 3.35 6.95 4.26
CA LEU A 46 2.88 7.07 5.64
C LEU A 46 1.35 7.09 5.74
N CYS A 47 0.68 7.88 4.89
CA CYS A 47 -0.79 7.93 4.85
C CYS A 47 -1.40 6.55 4.55
N SER A 48 -0.86 5.85 3.55
CA SER A 48 -1.31 4.49 3.20
C SER A 48 -1.07 3.49 4.35
N GLY A 49 0.09 3.56 4.99
CA GLY A 49 0.42 2.74 6.16
C GLY A 49 -0.54 2.97 7.33
N LEU A 50 -0.90 4.23 7.62
CA LEU A 50 -1.89 4.57 8.65
C LEU A 50 -3.31 4.11 8.27
N GLY A 51 -3.71 4.26 7.01
CA GLY A 51 -5.00 3.76 6.50
C GLY A 51 -5.15 2.25 6.70
N ILE A 52 -4.08 1.47 6.49
CA ILE A 52 -4.11 0.02 6.74
C ILE A 52 -4.07 -0.29 8.25
N THR A 53 -3.09 0.25 8.96
CA THR A 53 -2.81 -0.17 10.35
C THR A 53 -3.81 0.38 11.36
N ALA A 54 -4.04 1.70 11.34
CA ALA A 54 -5.02 2.33 12.22
C ALA A 54 -6.44 2.14 11.69
N GLY A 55 -6.62 2.23 10.37
CA GLY A 55 -7.91 2.03 9.71
C GLY A 55 -8.29 0.55 9.56
N ALA A 56 -7.96 -0.05 8.41
CA ALA A 56 -8.44 -1.37 7.98
C ALA A 56 -8.30 -2.43 9.08
N HIS A 57 -7.15 -2.46 9.72
CA HIS A 57 -6.81 -3.42 10.76
C HIS A 57 -7.46 -3.05 12.12
N ARG A 58 -7.05 -1.95 12.78
CA ARG A 58 -7.48 -1.69 14.16
C ARG A 58 -8.92 -1.18 14.29
N LEU A 59 -9.35 -0.29 13.41
CA LEU A 59 -10.68 0.32 13.49
C LEU A 59 -11.77 -0.58 12.92
N TRP A 60 -11.59 -1.13 11.71
CA TRP A 60 -12.65 -1.91 11.05
C TRP A 60 -12.58 -3.41 11.32
N ALA A 61 -11.41 -4.05 11.21
CA ALA A 61 -11.30 -5.49 11.46
C ALA A 61 -11.38 -5.84 12.95
N HIS A 62 -10.60 -5.16 13.81
CA HIS A 62 -10.54 -5.48 15.24
C HIS A 62 -11.42 -4.61 16.15
N LYS A 63 -11.96 -3.49 15.65
CA LYS A 63 -12.79 -2.55 16.42
C LYS A 63 -12.17 -2.13 17.77
N SER A 64 -10.83 -2.01 17.82
CA SER A 64 -10.08 -1.74 19.06
C SER A 64 -10.36 -0.34 19.65
N TYR A 65 -10.87 0.59 18.84
CA TYR A 65 -11.27 1.92 19.29
C TYR A 65 -12.43 2.48 18.44
N LYS A 66 -13.08 3.53 18.93
CA LYS A 66 -14.14 4.26 18.20
C LYS A 66 -13.61 5.60 17.69
N ALA A 67 -13.58 5.78 16.38
CA ALA A 67 -13.22 7.05 15.74
C ALA A 67 -14.46 7.89 15.40
N ARG A 68 -14.35 9.21 15.52
CA ARG A 68 -15.37 10.17 15.01
C ARG A 68 -15.29 10.27 13.48
N LEU A 69 -16.37 10.75 12.84
CA LEU A 69 -16.49 10.83 11.38
C LEU A 69 -15.29 11.42 10.62
N PRO A 70 -14.66 12.55 11.02
CA PRO A 70 -13.54 13.10 10.25
C PRO A 70 -12.33 12.14 10.21
N LEU A 71 -12.01 11.50 11.34
CA LEU A 71 -10.92 10.53 11.41
C LEU A 71 -11.26 9.24 10.65
N ARG A 72 -12.53 8.83 10.64
CA ARG A 72 -12.98 7.68 9.82
C ARG A 72 -12.77 7.92 8.34
N LEU A 73 -13.13 9.10 7.84
CA LEU A 73 -12.93 9.46 6.43
C LEU A 73 -11.45 9.46 6.07
N LEU A 74 -10.62 10.10 6.90
CA LEU A 74 -9.18 10.14 6.68
C LEU A 74 -8.52 8.75 6.65
N LEU A 75 -8.99 7.80 7.48
CA LEU A 75 -8.43 6.45 7.51
C LEU A 75 -8.96 5.53 6.40
N THR A 76 -10.03 5.92 5.71
CA THR A 76 -10.60 5.13 4.60
C THR A 76 -10.01 5.53 3.25
N LEU A 77 -9.58 6.79 3.14
CA LEU A 77 -9.09 7.44 1.93
C LEU A 77 -7.58 7.20 1.78
#